data_AF-A0A0N0SEG2-F1
#
_entry.id   AF-A0A0N0SEG2-F1
#
_cell.length_a   1.000
_cell.length_b   1.000
_cell.length_c   1.000
_cell.angle_alpha   90.00
_cell.angle_beta   90.00
_cell.angle_gamma   90.00
#
_symmetry.space_group_name_H-M   'P 1'
#
loop_
_entity.id
_entity.type
_entity.pdbx_description
1 polymer ?
#
loop_
_entity_poly.entity_id
_entity_poly.type
_entity_poly.pdbx_seq_one_letter_code
_entity_poly.pdbx_strand_id
1 'polypeptide(L)'
;MNAPLHFKQQLADELNARAATLADLPGHRARIRVPRRRVTFTLGAVAAAVAVAVAVPLAGGTHDKQTAAGPSAAPTPHRAESGGIDIVNADYAMKSIPDGTIAVKVMSPKGIPGLQDALRQAGIPAAVMGFSASCNATVHYDNSVDPLKVFPQVGADSGISGHYSLIRPSAVPHGEHLLFVATTGPHGQVGTLQMSVVREVPNCVPESDNGIGEGYVAPGTNP
;
A
#
# COMPACT_ATOMS: atom_id res chain seq x y z
N MET A 1 -29.75 -15.85 -8.32
CA MET A 1 -28.79 -15.59 -9.40
C MET A 1 -27.75 -16.71 -9.33
N ASN A 2 -27.70 -17.59 -10.33
CA ASN A 2 -26.79 -18.74 -10.34
C ASN A 2 -25.43 -18.29 -10.88
N ALA A 3 -24.36 -18.49 -10.11
CA ALA A 3 -23.00 -18.28 -10.60
C ALA A 3 -22.70 -19.30 -11.71
N PRO A 4 -22.07 -18.90 -12.84
CA PRO A 4 -21.70 -19.84 -13.88
C PRO A 4 -20.72 -20.88 -13.34
N LEU A 5 -21.10 -22.16 -13.37
CA LEU A 5 -20.31 -23.30 -12.86
C LEU A 5 -18.94 -23.47 -13.53
N HIS A 6 -18.66 -22.72 -14.61
CA HIS A 6 -17.48 -22.90 -15.46
C HIS A 6 -16.60 -21.65 -15.60
N PHE A 7 -16.83 -20.59 -14.82
CA PHE A 7 -16.03 -19.35 -14.94
C PHE A 7 -14.53 -19.59 -14.78
N LYS A 8 -14.13 -20.43 -13.81
CA LYS A 8 -12.72 -20.75 -13.58
C LYS A 8 -12.10 -21.54 -14.73
N GLN A 9 -12.86 -22.46 -15.31
CA GLN A 9 -12.43 -23.26 -16.45
C GLN A 9 -12.20 -22.35 -17.67
N GLN A 10 -13.18 -21.48 -17.93
CA GLN A 10 -13.15 -20.54 -19.05
C GLN A 10 -11.99 -19.53 -18.92
N LEU A 11 -11.72 -19.04 -17.71
CA LEU A 11 -10.60 -18.14 -17.46
C LEU A 11 -9.24 -18.83 -17.67
N ALA A 12 -9.12 -20.10 -17.24
CA ALA A 12 -7.90 -20.88 -17.44
C ALA A 12 -7.64 -21.13 -18.93
N ASP A 13 -8.68 -21.51 -19.68
CA ASP A 13 -8.58 -21.74 -21.12
C ASP A 13 -8.23 -20.46 -21.89
N GLU A 14 -8.81 -19.32 -21.53
CA GLU A 14 -8.49 -18.03 -22.16
C GLU A 14 -7.05 -17.58 -21.88
N LEU A 15 -6.56 -17.75 -20.64
CA LEU A 15 -5.18 -17.43 -20.28
C LEU A 15 -4.18 -18.32 -21.04
N ASN A 16 -4.46 -19.61 -21.16
CA ASN A 16 -3.61 -20.54 -21.90
C ASN A 16 -3.56 -20.20 -23.39
N ALA A 17 -4.71 -19.86 -23.98
CA ALA A 17 -4.77 -19.44 -25.38
C ALA A 17 -3.93 -18.18 -25.65
N ARG A 18 -4.00 -17.16 -24.76
CA ARG A 18 -3.19 -15.94 -24.88
C ARG A 18 -1.70 -16.20 -24.70
N ALA A 19 -1.33 -17.10 -23.79
CA ALA A 19 0.08 -17.50 -23.59
C ALA A 19 0.65 -18.20 -24.84
N ALA A 20 -0.13 -19.08 -25.47
CA ALA A 20 0.27 -19.73 -26.72
C ALA A 20 0.46 -18.72 -27.86
N THR A 21 -0.38 -17.69 -27.96
CA THR A 21 -0.24 -16.65 -29.00
C THR A 21 1.03 -15.82 -28.82
N LEU A 22 1.44 -15.57 -27.56
CA LEU A 22 2.68 -14.84 -27.27
C LEU A 22 3.93 -15.69 -27.53
N ALA A 23 3.84 -17.01 -27.34
CA ALA A 23 4.95 -17.93 -27.60
C ALA A 23 5.22 -18.12 -29.11
N ASP A 24 4.20 -17.94 -29.96
CA ASP A 24 4.27 -18.16 -31.41
C ASP A 24 4.67 -16.90 -32.20
N LEU A 25 5.03 -15.80 -31.54
CA LEU A 25 5.58 -14.61 -32.20
C LEU A 25 7.02 -14.89 -32.67
N PRO A 26 7.28 -14.95 -34.00
CA PRO A 26 8.63 -15.14 -34.52
C PRO A 26 9.50 -13.93 -34.18
N GLY A 27 10.47 -14.17 -33.29
CA GLY A 27 11.37 -13.16 -32.76
C GLY A 27 12.06 -12.34 -33.85
N HIS A 28 11.67 -11.08 -33.97
CA HIS A 28 12.51 -10.05 -34.56
C HIS A 28 13.64 -9.74 -33.57
N ARG A 29 14.70 -10.57 -33.61
CA ARG A 29 15.97 -10.25 -32.98
C ARG A 29 16.57 -9.03 -33.69
N ALA A 30 16.27 -7.84 -33.16
CA ALA A 30 17.06 -6.66 -33.43
C ALA A 30 18.52 -6.98 -33.06
N ARG A 31 19.40 -7.05 -34.05
CA ARG A 31 20.85 -7.21 -33.84
C ARG A 31 21.39 -5.90 -33.28
N ILE A 32 21.39 -5.77 -31.95
CA ILE A 32 22.15 -4.72 -31.28
C ILE A 32 23.64 -5.12 -31.37
N ARG A 33 24.40 -4.45 -32.23
CA ARG A 33 25.87 -4.52 -32.24
C ARG A 33 26.38 -3.78 -31.00
N VAL A 34 26.74 -4.52 -29.96
CA VAL A 34 27.48 -4.01 -28.80
C VAL A 34 28.97 -4.33 -28.98
N PRO A 35 29.90 -3.37 -28.80
CA PRO A 35 31.34 -3.65 -28.87
C PRO A 35 31.79 -4.53 -27.69
N ARG A 36 32.60 -5.53 -28.02
CA ARG A 36 33.19 -6.54 -27.11
C ARG A 36 34.03 -5.89 -26.00
N ARG A 37 33.65 -6.11 -24.74
CA ARG A 37 34.61 -6.23 -23.63
C ARG A 37 34.50 -7.65 -23.07
N ARG A 38 35.60 -8.39 -23.15
CA ARG A 38 35.75 -9.77 -22.67
C ARG A 38 35.79 -9.76 -21.15
N VAL A 39 34.88 -10.47 -20.49
CA VAL A 39 35.06 -10.92 -19.10
C VAL A 39 34.61 -12.37 -19.02
N THR A 40 35.58 -13.24 -18.76
CA THR A 40 35.42 -14.67 -18.49
C THR A 40 34.78 -14.86 -17.13
N PHE A 41 33.63 -15.52 -17.07
CA PHE A 41 33.11 -16.11 -15.84
C PHE A 41 32.79 -17.59 -16.07
N THR A 42 33.32 -18.39 -15.16
CA THR A 42 33.30 -19.85 -15.09
C THR A 42 31.94 -20.37 -14.68
N LEU A 43 31.48 -21.44 -15.34
CA LEU A 43 30.31 -22.24 -14.95
C LEU A 43 30.49 -22.85 -13.57
N GLY A 44 29.45 -22.75 -12.74
CA GLY A 44 29.21 -23.62 -11.59
C GLY A 44 27.74 -23.99 -11.56
N ALA A 45 27.44 -25.27 -11.77
CA ALA A 45 26.10 -25.84 -11.77
C ALA A 45 25.95 -26.81 -10.59
N VAL A 46 24.96 -26.62 -9.71
CA VAL A 46 24.39 -27.62 -8.76
C VAL A 46 23.02 -27.03 -8.32
N ALA A 47 21.84 -27.54 -8.70
CA ALA A 47 21.11 -28.78 -8.40
C ALA A 47 20.14 -28.70 -7.18
N ALA A 48 19.04 -29.45 -7.33
CA ALA A 48 18.13 -30.02 -6.35
C ALA A 48 16.83 -29.27 -5.98
N ALA A 49 15.76 -30.07 -6.00
CA ALA A 49 14.34 -29.75 -5.88
C ALA A 49 13.86 -29.69 -4.43
N VAL A 50 12.73 -29.01 -4.19
CA VAL A 50 11.97 -29.11 -2.94
C VAL A 50 10.50 -29.32 -3.28
N ALA A 51 9.96 -30.44 -2.80
CA ALA A 51 8.54 -30.81 -2.88
C ALA A 51 7.74 -30.02 -1.84
N VAL A 52 6.60 -29.45 -2.25
CA VAL A 52 5.67 -28.78 -1.35
C VAL A 52 4.62 -29.79 -0.88
N ALA A 53 4.66 -30.15 0.39
CA ALA A 53 3.58 -30.88 1.06
C ALA A 53 2.51 -29.89 1.51
N VAL A 54 1.30 -30.00 0.97
CA VAL A 54 0.13 -29.25 1.43
C VAL A 54 -0.48 -30.01 2.60
N ALA A 55 -0.34 -29.46 3.81
CA ALA A 55 -1.09 -29.92 4.97
C ALA A 55 -2.41 -29.15 5.06
N VAL A 56 -3.53 -29.87 4.88
CA VAL A 56 -4.89 -29.40 5.15
C VAL A 56 -5.24 -29.77 6.59
N PRO A 57 -5.55 -28.83 7.49
CA PRO A 57 -6.25 -29.18 8.72
C PRO A 57 -7.75 -29.28 8.42
N LEU A 58 -8.23 -30.52 8.28
CA LEU A 58 -9.60 -30.87 8.62
C LEU A 58 -9.70 -30.89 10.15
N ALA A 59 -10.42 -29.92 10.71
CA ALA A 59 -10.96 -30.02 12.06
C ALA A 59 -12.40 -29.52 12.03
N GLY A 60 -13.32 -30.48 12.09
CA GLY A 60 -14.73 -30.24 12.37
C GLY A 60 -14.90 -29.72 13.80
N GLY A 61 -15.85 -28.81 13.96
CA GLY A 61 -16.34 -28.33 15.23
C GLY A 61 -17.85 -28.18 15.12
N THR A 62 -18.53 -28.82 16.05
CA THR A 62 -19.96 -29.16 16.11
C THR A 62 -20.90 -27.97 16.11
N HIS A 63 -22.07 -28.17 15.52
CA HIS A 63 -23.25 -27.34 15.75
C HIS A 63 -23.65 -27.38 17.23
N ASP A 64 -23.72 -26.23 17.87
CA ASP A 64 -24.66 -26.01 18.97
C ASP A 64 -25.52 -24.79 18.65
N LYS A 65 -26.81 -25.07 18.53
CA LYS A 65 -27.88 -24.07 18.66
C LYS A 65 -27.83 -23.58 20.10
N GLN A 66 -27.67 -22.28 20.32
CA GLN A 66 -28.23 -21.65 21.50
C GLN A 66 -28.95 -20.35 21.14
N THR A 67 -30.25 -20.40 21.38
CA THR A 67 -31.24 -19.35 21.15
C THR A 67 -31.22 -18.33 22.30
N ALA A 68 -31.58 -17.09 21.94
CA ALA A 68 -32.28 -16.08 22.73
C ALA A 68 -31.53 -15.17 23.75
N ALA A 69 -31.76 -13.86 23.51
CA ALA A 69 -32.02 -12.75 24.44
C ALA A 69 -30.90 -12.21 25.35
N GLY A 70 -30.73 -10.86 25.31
CA GLY A 70 -29.71 -10.05 26.03
C GLY A 70 -29.93 -9.93 27.56
N PRO A 71 -29.37 -8.91 28.29
CA PRO A 71 -28.82 -7.61 27.86
C PRO A 71 -27.41 -7.26 28.38
N SER A 72 -26.89 -6.10 27.92
CA SER A 72 -25.81 -5.24 28.47
C SER A 72 -24.75 -5.83 29.39
N ALA A 73 -23.51 -5.89 28.89
CA ALA A 73 -22.31 -5.77 29.71
C ALA A 73 -21.36 -4.73 29.09
N ALA A 74 -20.85 -3.84 29.93
CA ALA A 74 -19.95 -2.73 29.60
C ALA A 74 -18.66 -3.23 28.91
N PRO A 75 -18.03 -2.42 28.03
CA PRO A 75 -16.75 -2.80 27.43
C PRO A 75 -15.67 -2.78 28.52
N THR A 76 -15.16 -3.97 28.86
CA THR A 76 -13.90 -4.10 29.59
C THR A 76 -12.76 -3.53 28.73
N PRO A 77 -11.83 -2.76 29.31
CA PRO A 77 -10.64 -2.33 28.58
C PRO A 77 -9.79 -3.57 28.29
N HIS A 78 -9.75 -3.97 27.01
CA HIS A 78 -8.77 -4.92 26.54
C HIS A 78 -7.38 -4.28 26.70
N ARG A 79 -6.69 -4.73 27.74
CA ARG A 79 -5.26 -4.57 27.97
C ARG A 79 -4.54 -5.00 26.70
N ALA A 80 -3.96 -4.03 25.99
CA ALA A 80 -3.18 -4.25 24.79
C ALA A 80 -2.01 -5.20 25.13
N GLU A 81 -2.15 -6.47 24.77
CA GLU A 81 -1.00 -7.25 24.34
C GLU A 81 -0.32 -6.47 23.21
N SER A 82 1.01 -6.55 23.15
CA SER A 82 1.85 -5.93 22.13
C SER A 82 1.63 -6.51 20.72
N GLY A 83 0.38 -6.69 20.31
CA GLY A 83 -0.06 -7.05 18.98
C GLY A 83 0.08 -5.83 18.09
N GLY A 84 1.01 -5.92 17.13
CA GLY A 84 1.16 -4.89 16.10
C GLY A 84 -0.16 -4.63 15.38
N ILE A 85 -0.30 -3.43 14.83
CA ILE A 85 -1.47 -3.04 14.04
C ILE A 85 -1.45 -3.88 12.75
N ASP A 86 -2.52 -4.61 12.44
CA ASP A 86 -2.67 -5.29 11.15
C ASP A 86 -4.13 -5.19 10.72
N ILE A 87 -4.43 -4.12 9.97
CA ILE A 87 -5.76 -3.79 9.47
C ILE A 87 -5.71 -3.87 7.96
N VAL A 88 -6.54 -4.71 7.35
CA VAL A 88 -6.68 -4.81 5.90
C VAL A 88 -8.16 -4.98 5.56
N ASN A 89 -8.69 -4.10 4.72
CA ASN A 89 -10.04 -4.21 4.16
C ASN A 89 -10.07 -3.75 2.70
N ALA A 90 -11.24 -3.55 2.11
CA ALA A 90 -11.39 -3.15 0.71
C ALA A 90 -11.00 -1.68 0.43
N ASP A 91 -10.98 -0.83 1.46
CA ASP A 91 -10.88 0.62 1.32
C ASP A 91 -9.53 1.17 1.79
N TYR A 92 -8.91 0.56 2.80
CA TYR A 92 -7.56 0.89 3.28
C TYR A 92 -6.86 -0.30 3.95
N ALA A 93 -5.56 -0.16 4.14
CA ALA A 93 -4.73 -1.08 4.89
C ALA A 93 -3.70 -0.31 5.75
N MET A 94 -3.41 -0.84 6.94
CA MET A 94 -2.41 -0.32 7.87
C MET A 94 -1.75 -1.50 8.59
N LYS A 95 -0.42 -1.59 8.53
CA LYS A 95 0.33 -2.68 9.13
C LYS A 95 1.57 -2.17 9.86
N SER A 96 1.79 -2.63 11.07
CA SER A 96 3.02 -2.43 11.83
C SER A 96 4.11 -3.40 11.36
N ILE A 97 5.32 -2.88 11.23
CA ILE A 97 6.54 -3.63 10.94
C ILE A 97 7.32 -3.75 12.27
N PRO A 98 8.06 -4.86 12.51
CA PRO A 98 8.79 -5.05 13.76
C PRO A 98 9.81 -3.96 14.12
N ASP A 99 10.29 -3.18 13.15
CA ASP A 99 11.22 -2.05 13.34
C ASP A 99 10.52 -0.77 13.83
N GLY A 100 9.21 -0.81 14.06
CA GLY A 100 8.39 0.35 14.45
C GLY A 100 7.89 1.19 13.27
N THR A 101 8.24 0.83 12.04
CA THR A 101 7.68 1.43 10.83
C THR A 101 6.23 0.96 10.64
N ILE A 102 5.40 1.79 10.01
CA ILE A 102 4.01 1.51 9.70
C ILE A 102 3.82 1.63 8.19
N ALA A 103 3.28 0.58 7.59
CA ALA A 103 2.88 0.56 6.19
C ALA A 103 1.41 0.93 6.07
N VAL A 104 1.10 1.94 5.27
CA VAL A 104 -0.28 2.39 5.00
C VAL A 104 -0.59 2.34 3.52
N LYS A 105 -1.86 2.12 3.20
CA LYS A 105 -2.37 2.16 1.85
C LYS A 105 -3.84 2.58 1.86
N VAL A 106 -4.21 3.47 0.96
CA VAL A 106 -5.61 3.79 0.66
C VAL A 106 -5.94 3.16 -0.69
N MET A 107 -7.00 2.37 -0.74
CA MET A 107 -7.46 1.66 -1.95
C MET A 107 -8.68 2.33 -2.58
N SER A 108 -9.50 2.99 -1.76
CA SER A 108 -10.66 3.75 -2.22
C SER A 108 -10.76 5.10 -1.47
N PRO A 109 -11.40 6.13 -2.04
CA PRO A 109 -11.63 7.38 -1.32
C PRO A 109 -12.45 7.19 -0.03
N LYS A 110 -13.28 6.14 0.03
CA LYS A 110 -14.07 5.78 1.23
C LYS A 110 -13.19 5.29 2.38
N GLY A 111 -11.94 4.91 2.09
CA GLY A 111 -10.97 4.46 3.08
C GLY A 111 -10.29 5.60 3.84
N ILE A 112 -10.37 6.83 3.35
CA ILE A 112 -9.70 7.99 3.96
C ILE A 112 -10.12 8.19 5.43
N PRO A 113 -11.42 8.23 5.80
CA PRO A 113 -11.81 8.37 7.20
C PRO A 113 -11.35 7.19 8.06
N GLY A 114 -11.45 5.96 7.54
CA GLY A 114 -11.01 4.77 8.26
C GLY A 114 -9.51 4.76 8.54
N LEU A 115 -8.68 5.16 7.56
CA LEU A 115 -7.24 5.30 7.75
C LEU A 115 -6.91 6.41 8.75
N GLN A 116 -7.60 7.56 8.67
CA GLN A 116 -7.44 8.67 9.61
C GLN A 116 -7.70 8.21 11.06
N ASP A 117 -8.77 7.45 11.28
CA ASP A 117 -9.13 6.93 12.59
C ASP A 117 -8.10 5.93 13.10
N ALA A 118 -7.62 5.03 12.23
CA ALA A 118 -6.60 4.06 12.58
C ALA A 118 -5.26 4.73 12.98
N LEU A 119 -4.82 5.74 12.22
CA LEU A 119 -3.61 6.51 12.54
C LEU A 119 -3.75 7.25 13.88
N ARG A 120 -4.92 7.86 14.13
CA ARG A 120 -5.21 8.56 15.39
C ARG A 120 -5.23 7.60 16.58
N GLN A 121 -5.86 6.43 16.44
CA GLN A 121 -5.89 5.41 17.49
C GLN A 121 -4.49 4.87 17.80
N ALA A 122 -3.61 4.84 16.80
CA ALA A 122 -2.20 4.50 16.95
C ALA A 122 -1.35 5.63 17.55
N GLY A 123 -1.93 6.80 17.86
CA GLY A 123 -1.21 7.95 18.40
C GLY A 123 -0.29 8.64 17.40
N ILE A 124 -0.51 8.45 16.10
CA ILE A 124 0.30 9.06 15.05
C ILE A 124 -0.31 10.42 14.71
N PRO A 125 0.43 11.53 14.83
CA PRO A 125 -0.06 12.86 14.50
C PRO A 125 -0.17 13.00 12.98
N ALA A 126 -1.31 12.59 12.41
CA ALA A 126 -1.50 12.54 10.98
C ALA A 126 -2.88 13.07 10.56
N ALA A 127 -2.92 13.64 9.36
CA ALA A 127 -4.12 14.04 8.65
C ALA A 127 -4.20 13.32 7.30
N VAL A 128 -5.34 12.72 6.97
CA VAL A 128 -5.59 12.04 5.70
C VAL A 128 -6.76 12.72 4.99
N MET A 129 -6.54 13.19 3.77
CA MET A 129 -7.57 13.88 2.99
C MET A 129 -7.39 13.67 1.48
N GLY A 130 -8.36 14.14 0.70
CA GLY A 130 -8.24 14.25 -0.75
C GLY A 130 -8.00 15.69 -1.18
N PHE A 131 -7.63 15.87 -2.44
CA PHE A 131 -7.63 17.18 -3.07
C PHE A 131 -9.05 17.73 -3.23
N SER A 132 -9.17 19.05 -3.24
CA SER A 132 -10.44 19.74 -3.46
C SER A 132 -10.29 20.91 -4.42
N ALA A 133 -11.06 20.90 -5.51
CA ALA A 133 -11.19 22.01 -6.45
C ALA A 133 -11.67 23.32 -5.81
N SER A 134 -12.39 23.25 -4.69
CA SER A 134 -12.92 24.43 -3.99
C SER A 134 -12.01 24.95 -2.87
N CYS A 135 -10.91 24.26 -2.61
CA CYS A 135 -9.96 24.69 -1.59
C CYS A 135 -9.08 25.83 -2.12
N ASN A 136 -8.96 26.88 -1.33
CA ASN A 136 -8.09 28.03 -1.60
C ASN A 136 -7.03 28.22 -0.49
N ALA A 137 -6.84 27.20 0.36
CA ALA A 137 -5.85 27.25 1.43
C ALA A 137 -4.44 27.09 0.85
N THR A 138 -3.46 27.76 1.47
CA THR A 138 -2.04 27.53 1.20
C THR A 138 -1.53 26.48 2.17
N VAL A 139 -0.92 25.42 1.65
CA VAL A 139 -0.31 24.37 2.48
C VAL A 139 1.16 24.73 2.75
N HIS A 140 1.53 24.79 4.03
CA HIS A 140 2.90 25.07 4.45
C HIS A 140 3.65 23.76 4.73
N TYR A 141 4.34 23.25 3.71
CA TYR A 141 5.20 22.07 3.83
C TYR A 141 6.49 22.40 4.58
N ASP A 142 6.88 21.55 5.54
CA ASP A 142 8.16 21.70 6.22
C ASP A 142 9.28 21.03 5.41
N ASN A 143 10.02 21.84 4.65
CA ASN A 143 11.16 21.39 3.85
C ASN A 143 12.47 21.22 4.66
N SER A 144 12.46 21.53 5.95
CA SER A 144 13.62 21.35 6.83
C SER A 144 13.74 19.91 7.36
N VAL A 145 12.66 19.14 7.28
CA VAL A 145 12.62 17.73 7.66
C VAL A 145 13.08 16.87 6.48
N ASP A 146 14.05 15.99 6.72
CA ASP A 146 14.46 14.99 5.72
C ASP A 146 13.32 13.96 5.53
N PRO A 147 12.61 13.98 4.38
CA PRO A 147 11.43 13.14 4.19
C PRO A 147 11.77 11.66 4.19
N LEU A 148 13.00 11.24 3.85
CA LEU A 148 13.39 9.82 3.84
C LEU A 148 13.55 9.24 5.24
N LYS A 149 13.74 10.08 6.26
CA LYS A 149 13.76 9.62 7.67
C LYS A 149 12.36 9.29 8.17
N VAL A 150 11.37 10.07 7.75
CA VAL A 150 9.97 9.94 8.15
C VAL A 150 9.22 8.95 7.25
N PHE A 151 9.50 8.98 5.95
CA PHE A 151 8.88 8.15 4.92
C PHE A 151 9.97 7.30 4.23
N PRO A 152 10.46 6.24 4.89
CA PRO A 152 11.47 5.38 4.30
C PRO A 152 10.92 4.70 3.04
N GLN A 153 11.81 4.37 2.11
CA GLN A 153 11.42 3.60 0.94
C GLN A 153 11.20 2.13 1.31
N VAL A 154 10.30 1.46 0.58
CA VAL A 154 10.07 0.02 0.73
C VAL A 154 11.35 -0.72 0.30
N GLY A 155 12.09 -1.22 1.28
CA GLY A 155 13.23 -2.10 1.04
C GLY A 155 12.78 -3.48 0.57
N ALA A 156 13.63 -4.18 -0.19
CA ALA A 156 13.37 -5.54 -0.67
C ALA A 156 13.06 -6.52 0.48
N ASP A 157 13.64 -6.27 1.66
CA ASP A 157 13.56 -7.15 2.82
C ASP A 157 12.37 -6.84 3.75
N SER A 158 11.53 -5.85 3.42
CA SER A 158 10.42 -5.41 4.29
C SER A 158 9.28 -6.43 4.39
N GLY A 159 9.26 -7.47 3.54
CA GLY A 159 8.18 -8.45 3.49
C GLY A 159 6.83 -7.87 3.08
N ILE A 160 6.79 -6.61 2.62
CA ILE A 160 5.59 -5.93 2.17
C ILE A 160 5.57 -5.94 0.65
N SER A 161 4.52 -6.55 0.09
CA SER A 161 4.26 -6.52 -1.33
C SER A 161 3.22 -5.44 -1.68
N GLY A 162 3.41 -4.79 -2.83
CA GLY A 162 2.50 -3.79 -3.36
C GLY A 162 2.82 -2.33 -2.97
N HIS A 163 1.98 -1.42 -3.44
CA HIS A 163 2.15 0.03 -3.24
C HIS A 163 1.70 0.47 -1.84
N TYR A 164 2.49 0.11 -0.82
CA TYR A 164 2.37 0.68 0.52
C TYR A 164 3.27 1.91 0.64
N SER A 165 2.78 2.87 1.40
CA SER A 165 3.54 4.00 1.90
C SER A 165 4.06 3.67 3.29
N LEU A 166 5.35 3.87 3.54
CA LEU A 166 5.93 3.59 4.86
C LEU A 166 6.09 4.88 5.66
N ILE A 167 5.87 4.76 6.97
CA ILE A 167 5.96 5.85 7.93
C ILE A 167 6.80 5.35 9.10
N ARG A 168 7.75 6.16 9.57
CA ARG A 168 8.46 5.94 10.82
C ARG A 168 7.98 6.96 11.86
N PRO A 169 6.98 6.62 12.70
CA PRO A 169 6.37 7.59 13.62
C PRO A 169 7.37 8.23 14.60
N SER A 170 8.40 7.48 15.00
CA SER A 170 9.46 7.98 15.89
C SER A 170 10.38 9.02 15.25
N ALA A 171 10.36 9.17 13.92
CA ALA A 171 11.13 10.17 13.21
C ALA A 171 10.34 11.47 12.96
N VAL A 172 9.05 11.51 13.33
CA VAL A 172 8.23 12.72 13.22
C VAL A 172 8.67 13.72 14.30
N PRO A 173 9.13 14.93 13.95
CA PRO A 173 9.53 15.91 14.95
C PRO A 173 8.35 16.30 15.86
N HIS A 174 8.64 16.65 17.10
CA HIS A 174 7.61 17.06 18.04
C HIS A 174 6.90 18.34 17.57
N GLY A 175 5.56 18.32 17.60
CA GLY A 175 4.74 19.44 17.12
C GLY A 175 4.48 19.42 15.61
N GLU A 176 5.12 18.53 14.86
CA GLU A 176 4.84 18.32 13.44
C GLU A 176 3.74 17.27 13.24
N HIS A 177 3.10 17.36 12.08
CA HIS A 177 2.05 16.45 11.64
C HIS A 177 2.41 15.84 10.29
N LEU A 178 1.96 14.61 10.07
CA LEU A 178 2.01 13.96 8.77
C LEU A 178 0.77 14.35 7.97
N LEU A 179 0.96 14.80 6.73
CA LEU A 179 -0.12 15.04 5.79
C LEU A 179 -0.11 13.97 4.71
N PHE A 180 -1.22 13.24 4.61
CA PHE A 180 -1.49 12.24 3.58
C PHE A 180 -2.58 12.77 2.64
N VAL A 181 -2.25 12.95 1.36
CA VAL A 181 -3.21 13.41 0.36
C VAL A 181 -3.43 12.31 -0.68
N ALA A 182 -4.62 11.74 -0.71
CA ALA A 182 -4.97 10.70 -1.66
C ALA A 182 -5.20 11.33 -3.04
N THR A 183 -4.41 10.91 -4.02
CA THR A 183 -4.65 11.25 -5.43
C THR A 183 -5.74 10.34 -5.97
N THR A 184 -6.76 10.93 -6.60
CA THR A 184 -7.81 10.19 -7.29
C THR A 184 -7.62 10.32 -8.80
N GLY A 185 -7.65 9.19 -9.49
CA GLY A 185 -7.61 9.15 -10.95
C GLY A 185 -8.96 9.51 -11.58
N PRO A 186 -9.01 9.61 -12.93
CA PRO A 186 -10.22 10.02 -13.67
C PRO A 186 -11.45 9.14 -13.45
N HIS A 187 -11.28 7.92 -12.93
CA HIS A 187 -12.37 6.97 -12.65
C HIS A 187 -12.61 6.78 -11.14
N GLY A 188 -12.13 7.71 -10.31
CA GLY A 188 -12.31 7.67 -8.85
C GLY A 188 -11.44 6.62 -8.14
N GLN A 189 -10.53 5.97 -8.85
CA GLN A 189 -9.54 5.07 -8.27
C GLN A 189 -8.50 5.87 -7.50
N VAL A 190 -8.13 5.41 -6.30
CA VAL A 190 -6.99 6.01 -5.59
C VAL A 190 -5.70 5.56 -6.27
N GLY A 191 -4.90 6.53 -6.71
CA GLY A 191 -3.62 6.26 -7.35
C GLY A 191 -2.53 6.07 -6.31
N THR A 192 -2.00 7.20 -5.83
CA THR A 192 -0.91 7.28 -4.85
C THR A 192 -1.31 8.15 -3.66
N LEU A 193 -0.68 7.90 -2.52
CA LEU A 193 -0.80 8.75 -1.34
C LEU A 193 0.40 9.71 -1.37
N GLN A 194 0.15 11.00 -1.60
CA GLN A 194 1.18 12.01 -1.38
C GLN A 194 1.40 12.16 0.13
N MET A 195 2.66 12.24 0.52
CA MET A 195 3.08 12.27 1.92
C MET A 195 3.96 13.48 2.16
N SER A 196 3.70 14.21 3.24
CA SER A 196 4.52 15.35 3.64
C SER A 196 4.50 15.54 5.15
N VAL A 197 5.45 16.31 5.65
CA VAL A 197 5.46 16.81 7.02
C VAL A 197 5.00 18.27 7.00
N VAL A 198 4.09 18.62 7.90
CA VAL A 198 3.52 19.97 8.03
C VAL A 198 3.46 20.39 9.48
N ARG A 199 3.69 21.67 9.74
CA ARG A 199 3.56 22.26 11.08
C ARG A 199 2.12 22.37 11.53
N GLU A 200 1.25 22.71 10.59
CA GLU A 200 -0.17 22.91 10.82
C GLU A 200 -0.95 22.08 9.81
N VAL A 201 -1.92 21.32 10.30
CA VAL A 201 -2.81 20.53 9.44
C VAL A 201 -3.75 21.49 8.72
N PRO A 202 -3.73 21.56 7.38
CA PRO A 202 -4.67 22.40 6.65
C PRO A 202 -6.09 21.81 6.71
N ASN A 203 -7.10 22.67 6.64
CA ASN A 203 -8.50 22.22 6.61
C ASN A 203 -8.88 21.57 5.27
N CYS A 204 -8.12 21.84 4.21
CA CYS A 204 -8.26 21.26 2.87
C CYS A 204 -6.95 21.41 2.10
N VAL A 205 -6.78 20.63 1.02
CA VAL A 205 -5.64 20.75 0.10
C VAL A 205 -6.16 21.11 -1.30
N PRO A 206 -5.64 22.16 -1.95
CA PRO A 206 -6.12 22.58 -3.26
C PRO A 206 -5.67 21.62 -4.37
N GLU A 207 -6.52 21.41 -5.37
CA GLU A 207 -6.19 20.56 -6.53
C GLU A 207 -4.96 21.04 -7.32
N SER A 208 -4.58 22.31 -7.21
CA SER A 208 -3.33 22.84 -7.78
C SER A 208 -2.09 22.10 -7.26
N ASP A 209 -2.17 21.58 -6.04
CA ASP A 209 -1.05 20.87 -5.38
C ASP A 209 -0.98 19.40 -5.81
N ASN A 210 -1.94 18.93 -6.63
CA ASN A 210 -2.00 17.53 -7.06
C ASN A 210 -0.81 17.14 -7.95
N GLY A 211 -0.06 18.07 -8.56
CA GLY A 211 1.23 17.79 -9.22
C GLY A 211 1.23 16.71 -10.33
N ILE A 212 0.07 16.16 -10.71
CA ILE A 212 -0.09 15.11 -11.72
C ILE A 212 -0.29 15.70 -13.14
N GLY A 213 -0.34 17.04 -13.28
CA GLY A 213 -0.52 17.73 -14.58
C GLY A 213 0.73 18.33 -15.21
N GLU A 214 1.73 18.71 -14.42
CA GLU A 214 2.99 19.28 -14.91
C GLU A 214 4.12 18.61 -14.14
N GLY A 215 5.13 18.09 -14.85
CA GLY A 215 6.15 17.20 -14.30
C GLY A 215 6.67 17.64 -12.94
N TYR A 216 6.77 16.68 -12.02
CA TYR A 216 7.33 16.82 -10.68
C TYR A 216 8.59 17.71 -10.69
N VAL A 217 8.48 18.96 -10.23
CA VAL A 217 9.62 19.81 -9.89
C VAL A 217 9.91 19.54 -8.42
N ALA A 218 11.08 18.98 -8.13
CA ALA A 218 11.50 18.77 -6.75
C ALA A 218 11.49 20.11 -5.99
N PRO A 219 10.99 20.16 -4.75
CA PRO A 219 11.09 21.36 -3.91
C PRO A 219 12.55 21.79 -3.80
N GLY A 220 12.85 23.03 -4.22
CA GLY A 220 14.22 23.57 -4.27
C GLY A 220 14.79 23.80 -5.68
N THR A 221 14.00 23.60 -6.74
CA THR A 221 14.39 23.97 -8.12
C THR A 221 13.39 24.97 -8.72
N ASN A 222 13.57 26.24 -8.40
CA ASN A 222 13.10 27.35 -9.26
C ASN A 222 14.36 28.13 -9.70
N PRO A 223 14.43 28.62 -10.96
CA PRO A 223 15.58 29.36 -11.48
C PRO A 223 15.82 30.71 -10.80
#